data_AF-A0A496QUA9-F1
#
_entry.id   AF-A0A496QUA9-F1
#
_cell.length_a   1.000
_cell.length_b   1.000
_cell.length_c   1.000
_cell.angle_alpha   90.00
_cell.angle_beta   90.00
_cell.angle_gamma   90.00
#
_symmetry.space_group_name_H-M   'P 1'
#
loop_
_entity.id
_entity.type
_entity.pdbx_description
1 polymer ?
#
loop_
_entity_poly.entity_id
_entity_poly.type
_entity_poly.pdbx_seq_one_letter_code
_entity_poly.pdbx_strand_id
1 'polypeptide(L)'
;MNDKNEKEAEIDLLLVNKEYSLAVETKTTLTVEDIKNYIQRLDKLQKYPIRTILNTKLIGAVAGINIESDAGKYAYSQGLFVLKQKGEIVEIANDDKFKPREWEIK
;
A
#
# COMPACT_ATOMS: atom_id res chain seq x y z
N MET A 1 19.59 12.06 20.94
CA MET A 1 18.49 12.70 20.19
C MET A 1 17.29 11.77 20.33
N ASN A 2 16.22 12.23 20.97
CA ASN A 2 15.17 11.36 21.53
C ASN A 2 14.26 10.74 20.47
N ASP A 3 14.01 9.44 20.61
CA ASP A 3 13.01 8.61 19.93
C ASP A 3 11.56 9.12 20.13
N LYS A 4 11.19 10.21 19.46
CA LYS A 4 9.79 10.67 19.36
C LYS A 4 9.04 10.10 18.15
N ASN A 5 9.71 9.35 17.25
CA ASN A 5 9.15 9.00 15.93
C ASN A 5 8.65 7.56 15.79
N GLU A 6 8.54 6.80 16.89
CA GLU A 6 8.14 5.39 16.82
C GLU A 6 6.69 5.18 16.36
N LYS A 7 5.86 6.23 16.31
CA LYS A 7 4.43 6.16 15.92
C LYS A 7 4.08 6.84 14.61
N GLU A 8 5.03 7.45 13.91
CA GLU A 8 4.74 8.14 12.66
C GLU A 8 4.79 7.18 11.47
N ALA A 9 3.77 7.23 10.61
CA ALA A 9 3.71 6.49 9.36
C ALA A 9 3.28 7.47 8.26
N GLU A 10 4.05 7.53 7.19
CA GLU A 10 3.76 8.33 6.00
C GLU A 10 2.96 7.49 5.00
N ILE A 11 1.96 8.11 4.38
CA ILE A 11 1.12 7.55 3.33
C ILE A 11 1.06 8.59 2.20
N ASP A 12 1.52 8.23 1.00
CA ASP A 12 1.56 9.17 -0.13
C ASP A 12 0.16 9.55 -0.61
N LEU A 13 -0.75 8.57 -0.64
CA LEU A 13 -2.15 8.76 -0.98
C LEU A 13 -3.04 7.84 -0.15
N LEU A 14 -4.10 8.41 0.42
CA LEU A 14 -5.10 7.68 1.20
C LEU A 14 -6.49 7.95 0.62
N LEU A 15 -7.17 6.88 0.20
CA LEU A 15 -8.58 6.93 -0.20
C LEU A 15 -9.40 6.21 0.86
N VAL A 16 -10.56 6.76 1.21
CA VAL A 16 -11.41 6.18 2.25
C VAL A 16 -12.86 6.22 1.80
N ASN A 17 -13.55 5.10 1.99
CA ASN A 17 -15.01 5.03 1.91
C ASN A 17 -15.57 4.40 3.20
N LYS A 18 -16.84 3.99 3.18
CA LYS A 18 -17.51 3.43 4.38
C LYS A 18 -17.01 2.05 4.81
N GLU A 19 -16.38 1.30 3.91
CA GLU A 19 -15.98 -0.09 4.13
C GLU A 19 -14.46 -0.27 4.09
N TYR A 20 -13.79 0.44 3.19
CA TYR A 20 -12.38 0.30 2.88
C TYR A 20 -11.62 1.61 3.06
N SER A 21 -10.38 1.48 3.53
CA SER A 21 -9.33 2.47 3.34
C SER A 21 -8.24 1.89 2.45
N LEU A 22 -7.80 2.66 1.45
CA LEU A 22 -6.74 2.29 0.52
C LEU A 22 -5.57 3.23 0.74
N ALA A 23 -4.50 2.72 1.34
CA ALA A 23 -3.22 3.40 1.35
C ALA A 23 -2.48 3.08 0.05
N VAL A 24 -1.74 4.05 -0.49
CA VAL A 24 -0.93 3.87 -1.69
C VAL A 24 0.48 4.39 -1.44
N GLU A 25 1.48 3.59 -1.78
CA GLU A 25 2.87 4.03 -1.92
C GLU A 25 3.18 4.32 -3.39
N THR A 26 3.90 5.39 -3.66
CA THR A 26 4.34 5.80 -4.99
C THR A 26 5.87 5.83 -5.08
N LYS A 27 6.42 5.34 -6.19
CA LYS A 27 7.87 5.38 -6.49
C LYS A 27 8.13 5.69 -7.96
N THR A 28 9.26 6.33 -8.25
CA THR A 28 9.77 6.40 -9.63
C THR A 28 10.22 5.01 -10.08
N THR A 29 11.00 4.31 -9.26
CA THR A 29 11.37 2.90 -9.47
C THR A 29 10.94 2.10 -8.26
N LEU A 30 10.03 1.16 -8.44
CA LEU A 30 9.52 0.30 -7.38
C LEU A 30 10.35 -0.99 -7.28
N THR A 31 10.93 -1.23 -6.11
CA THR A 31 11.72 -2.42 -5.79
C THR A 31 11.01 -3.33 -4.78
N VAL A 32 11.53 -4.55 -4.61
CA VAL A 32 11.05 -5.49 -3.56
C VAL A 32 11.23 -4.91 -2.15
N GLU A 33 12.31 -4.17 -1.92
CA GLU A 33 12.60 -3.58 -0.62
C GLU A 33 11.61 -2.47 -0.25
N ASP A 34 11.21 -1.65 -1.22
CA ASP A 34 10.14 -0.66 -1.03
C ASP A 34 8.84 -1.32 -0.56
N ILE A 35 8.49 -2.46 -1.17
CA ILE A 35 7.27 -3.21 -0.83
C ILE A 35 7.35 -3.77 0.59
N LYS A 36 8.50 -4.30 1.01
CA LYS A 36 8.69 -4.79 2.39
C LYS A 36 8.54 -3.67 3.41
N ASN A 37 9.17 -2.52 3.16
CA ASN A 37 9.08 -1.35 4.03
C ASN A 37 7.65 -0.79 4.06
N TYR A 38 6.95 -0.82 2.93
CA TYR A 38 5.55 -0.41 2.87
C TYR A 38 4.62 -1.34 3.67
N ILE A 39 4.80 -2.66 3.60
CA ILE A 39 4.03 -3.62 4.41
C ILE A 39 4.24 -3.37 5.91
N GLN A 40 5.48 -3.11 6.34
CA GLN A 40 5.75 -2.75 7.74
C GLN A 40 5.01 -1.48 8.17
N ARG A 41 4.88 -0.50 7.28
CA ARG A 41 4.07 0.71 7.52
C ARG A 41 2.57 0.40 7.61
N LEU A 42 2.04 -0.50 6.77
CA LEU A 42 0.65 -0.97 6.87
C LEU A 42 0.38 -1.71 8.19
N ASP A 43 1.29 -2.61 8.60
CA ASP A 43 1.20 -3.30 9.89
C ASP A 43 1.24 -2.30 11.06
N LYS A 44 2.04 -1.24 10.95
CA LYS A 44 2.10 -0.14 11.93
C LYS A 44 0.80 0.67 11.95
N LEU A 45 0.20 0.97 10.80
CA LEU A 45 -1.10 1.65 10.71
C LEU A 45 -2.23 0.81 11.30
N GLN A 46 -2.20 -0.51 11.12
CA GLN A 46 -3.13 -1.40 11.79
C GLN A 46 -2.96 -1.34 13.31
N LYS A 47 -1.72 -1.33 13.81
CA LYS A 47 -1.41 -1.29 15.24
C LYS A 47 -1.75 0.07 15.88
N TYR A 48 -1.57 1.15 15.13
CA TYR A 48 -1.76 2.52 15.60
C TYR A 48 -2.59 3.33 14.57
N PRO A 49 -3.89 3.05 14.47
CA PRO A 49 -4.71 3.64 13.43
C PRO A 49 -4.97 5.12 13.65
N ILE A 50 -5.07 5.84 12.53
CA ILE A 50 -5.53 7.23 12.50
C ILE A 50 -7.06 7.26 12.44
N ARG A 51 -7.66 8.35 12.96
CA ARG A 51 -9.12 8.51 13.05
C ARG A 51 -9.85 8.23 11.73
N THR A 52 -9.27 8.66 10.61
CA THR A 52 -9.91 8.61 9.29
C THR A 52 -10.14 7.18 8.78
N ILE A 53 -9.40 6.19 9.27
CA ILE A 53 -9.50 4.79 8.79
C ILE A 53 -10.17 3.84 9.80
N LEU A 54 -10.66 4.35 10.93
CA LEU A 54 -11.31 3.52 11.95
C LEU A 54 -12.56 2.83 11.39
N ASN A 55 -12.75 1.57 11.78
CA ASN A 55 -13.85 0.70 11.32
C ASN A 55 -13.86 0.47 9.80
N THR A 56 -12.72 0.64 9.13
CA THR A 56 -12.55 0.24 7.72
C THR A 56 -11.61 -0.95 7.63
N LYS A 57 -11.67 -1.65 6.50
CA LYS A 57 -10.66 -2.62 6.10
C LYS A 57 -9.57 -1.90 5.34
N LEU A 58 -8.38 -1.82 5.93
CA LEU A 58 -7.22 -1.24 5.26
C LEU A 58 -6.72 -2.23 4.21
N ILE A 59 -6.58 -1.77 2.98
CA ILE A 59 -5.94 -2.44 1.85
C ILE A 59 -4.81 -1.57 1.33
N GLY A 60 -3.82 -2.19 0.68
CA GLY A 60 -2.63 -1.50 0.19
C GLY A 60 -2.51 -1.53 -1.33
N ALA A 61 -1.92 -0.48 -1.88
CA ALA A 61 -1.47 -0.43 -3.27
C ALA A 61 -0.05 0.14 -3.38
N VAL A 62 0.63 -0.23 -4.45
CA VAL A 62 1.91 0.34 -4.87
C VAL A 62 1.79 0.86 -6.29
N ALA A 63 2.34 2.05 -6.55
CA ALA A 63 2.40 2.66 -7.86
C ALA A 63 3.85 2.94 -8.26
N GLY A 64 4.21 2.61 -9.50
CA GLY A 64 5.55 2.83 -10.03
C GLY A 64 5.54 3.36 -11.47
N ILE A 65 6.45 4.30 -11.79
CA ILE A 65 6.76 4.65 -13.19
C ILE A 65 7.51 3.47 -13.83
N ASN A 66 8.58 3.02 -13.17
CA ASN A 66 9.27 1.77 -13.47
C ASN A 66 9.00 0.77 -12.34
N ILE A 67 8.58 -0.44 -12.69
CA ILE A 67 8.34 -1.53 -11.73
C ILE A 67 9.26 -2.68 -12.11
N GLU A 68 10.18 -3.03 -11.21
CA GLU A 68 11.02 -4.19 -11.41
C GLU A 68 10.15 -5.46 -11.47
N SER A 69 10.48 -6.39 -12.36
CA SER A 69 9.63 -7.55 -12.63
C SER A 69 9.36 -8.41 -11.39
N ASP A 70 10.33 -8.47 -10.47
CA ASP A 70 10.20 -9.19 -9.20
C ASP A 70 9.43 -8.38 -8.15
N ALA A 71 9.51 -7.05 -8.18
CA ALA A 71 8.75 -6.17 -7.30
C ALA A 71 7.24 -6.29 -7.58
N GLY A 72 6.83 -6.22 -8.85
CA GLY A 72 5.42 -6.36 -9.21
C GLY A 72 4.81 -7.71 -8.79
N LYS A 73 5.54 -8.81 -9.03
CA LYS A 73 5.12 -10.16 -8.60
C LYS A 73 5.08 -10.28 -7.07
N TYR A 74 6.08 -9.71 -6.39
CA TYR A 74 6.14 -9.72 -4.93
C TYR A 74 4.95 -8.96 -4.35
N ALA A 75 4.67 -7.74 -4.80
CA ALA A 75 3.50 -6.95 -4.37
C ALA A 75 2.19 -7.71 -4.59
N TYR A 76 1.98 -8.32 -5.76
CA TYR A 76 0.83 -9.17 -6.02
C TYR A 76 0.72 -10.31 -5.00
N SER A 77 1.82 -11.02 -4.74
CA SER A 77 1.85 -12.14 -3.78
C SER A 77 1.59 -11.73 -2.32
N GLN A 78 1.87 -10.47 -1.97
CA GLN A 78 1.62 -9.92 -0.64
C GLN A 78 0.19 -9.35 -0.50
N GLY A 79 -0.65 -9.49 -1.53
CA GLY A 79 -2.02 -9.00 -1.53
C GLY A 79 -2.13 -7.50 -1.73
N LEU A 80 -1.18 -6.87 -2.43
CA LEU A 80 -1.22 -5.45 -2.77
C LEU A 80 -1.70 -5.23 -4.20
N PHE A 81 -2.51 -4.19 -4.40
CA PHE A 81 -2.79 -3.69 -5.74
C PHE A 81 -1.51 -3.11 -6.35
N VAL A 82 -1.28 -3.38 -7.62
CA VAL A 82 -0.13 -2.90 -8.39
C VAL A 82 -0.64 -1.96 -9.47
N LEU A 83 -0.35 -0.68 -9.31
CA LEU A 83 -0.68 0.37 -10.25
C LEU A 83 0.53 0.63 -11.13
N LYS A 84 0.40 0.38 -12.43
CA LYS A 84 1.50 0.62 -13.38
C LYS A 84 1.10 1.67 -14.39
N GLN A 85 2.08 2.47 -14.80
CA GLN A 85 1.89 3.38 -15.91
C GLN A 85 1.70 2.60 -17.22
N LYS A 86 0.71 3.03 -18.02
CA LYS A 86 0.50 2.57 -19.39
C LYS A 86 0.24 3.78 -20.27
N GLY A 87 1.29 4.26 -20.93
CA GLY A 87 1.23 5.52 -21.66
C GLY A 87 0.92 6.68 -20.72
N GLU A 88 -0.15 7.43 -21.00
CA GLU A 88 -0.58 8.57 -20.21
C GLU A 88 -1.56 8.22 -19.07
N ILE A 89 -1.94 6.94 -18.95
CA ILE A 89 -2.89 6.46 -17.94
C ILE A 89 -2.22 5.49 -16.95
N VAL A 90 -2.94 5.20 -15.87
CA VAL A 90 -2.59 4.16 -14.89
C VAL A 90 -3.52 2.97 -15.09
N GLU A 91 -2.98 1.75 -15.09
CA GLU A 91 -3.78 0.52 -15.05
C GLU A 91 -3.48 -0.30 -13.79
N ILE A 92 -4.50 -1.02 -13.32
CA ILE A 92 -4.34 -2.04 -12.28
C ILE A 92 -3.76 -3.29 -12.95
N ALA A 93 -2.58 -3.72 -12.53
CA ALA A 93 -1.86 -4.85 -13.12
C ALA A 93 -2.29 -6.21 -12.57
N ASN A 94 -2.99 -6.23 -11.44
CA ASN A 94 -3.56 -7.44 -10.86
C ASN A 94 -4.63 -8.03 -11.80
N ASP A 95 -4.76 -9.35 -11.81
CA ASP A 95 -5.81 -10.06 -12.57
C ASP A 95 -7.11 -10.20 -11.76
N ASP A 96 -8.17 -10.70 -12.41
CA ASP A 96 -9.48 -10.89 -11.79
C ASP A 96 -9.51 -11.93 -10.66
N LYS A 97 -8.43 -12.69 -10.48
CA LYS A 97 -8.29 -13.70 -9.42
C LYS A 97 -7.64 -13.13 -8.16
N PHE A 98 -7.07 -11.93 -8.26
CA PHE A 98 -6.40 -11.27 -7.16
C PHE A 98 -7.34 -11.06 -5.97
N LYS A 99 -6.80 -11.26 -4.77
CA LYS A 99 -7.48 -10.96 -3.51
C LYS A 99 -6.58 -10.05 -2.68
N PRO A 100 -7.05 -8.85 -2.29
CA PRO A 100 -6.24 -7.98 -1.45
C PRO A 100 -6.06 -8.59 -0.07
N ARG A 101 -4.89 -8.35 0.54
CA ARG A 101 -4.72 -8.55 1.98
C ARG A 101 -5.47 -7.42 2.69
N GLU A 102 -6.32 -7.79 3.63
CA GLU A 102 -7.10 -6.85 4.44
C GLU A 102 -6.49 -6.77 5.85
N TRP A 103 -6.21 -5.56 6.31
CA TRP A 103 -5.89 -5.25 7.71
C TRP A 103 -7.13 -4.68 8.37
N GLU A 104 -7.74 -5.44 9.27
CA GLU A 104 -8.89 -4.98 10.06
C GLU A 104 -8.46 -3.85 10.99
N ILE A 105 -9.13 -2.69 10.89
CA ILE A 105 -8.85 -1.50 11.70
C ILE A 105 -9.96 -1.31 12.75
N LYS A 106 -9.56 -1.32 14.03
CA LYS A 106 -10.44 -1.13 15.19
C LYS A 106 -10.25 0.23 15.84
#